data_AF-D8QEJ5-F1
#
_entry.id   AF-D8QEJ5-F1
#
_cell.length_a   1.000
_cell.length_b   1.000
_cell.length_c   1.000
_cell.angle_alpha   90.00
_cell.angle_beta   90.00
_cell.angle_gamma   90.00
#
_symmetry.space_group_name_H-M   'P 1'
#
loop_
_entity.id
_entity.type
_entity.pdbx_description
1 polymer ?
#
loop_
_entity_poly.entity_id
_entity_poly.type
_entity_poly.pdbx_seq_one_letter_code
_entity_poly.pdbx_strand_id
1 'polypeptide(L)' 'MFPPDLQRPSDPGSSIPLHAPLAFPDRIPLAQTIDEAEYLLDQLPPPSPDDDELVKKLRQRLKDLLTDLRKGAEGVINS' A
#
# COMPACT_ATOMS: atom_id res chain seq x y z
N MET A 1 -15.02 14.45 -53.33
CA MET A 1 -13.58 14.60 -53.62
C MET A 1 -12.99 15.37 -52.45
N PHE A 2 -12.08 14.76 -51.68
CA PHE A 2 -11.58 15.33 -50.41
C PHE A 2 -10.76 16.61 -50.65
N PRO A 3 -10.90 17.67 -49.81
CA PRO A 3 -9.93 18.75 -49.80
C PRO A 3 -8.65 18.30 -49.06
N PRO A 4 -7.46 18.48 -49.65
CA PRO A 4 -6.22 18.42 -48.91
C PRO A 4 -6.03 19.77 -48.21
N ASP A 5 -6.01 19.78 -46.88
CA ASP A 5 -5.33 20.75 -46.00
C ASP A 5 -5.98 20.79 -44.61
N LEU A 6 -5.99 19.64 -43.93
CA LEU A 6 -6.07 19.58 -42.48
C LEU A 6 -4.66 19.34 -41.94
N GLN A 7 -3.84 20.39 -42.05
CA GLN A 7 -2.58 20.51 -41.34
C GLN A 7 -2.89 20.43 -39.83
N ARG A 8 -2.69 19.26 -39.22
CA ARG A 8 -2.69 19.16 -37.75
C ARG A 8 -1.51 20.02 -37.26
N PRO A 9 -1.69 21.02 -36.38
CA PRO A 9 -0.54 21.72 -35.82
C PRO A 9 0.34 20.70 -35.10
N SER A 10 1.58 20.56 -35.58
CA SER A 10 2.64 19.87 -34.88
C SER A 10 2.96 20.70 -33.64
N ASP A 11 2.51 20.23 -32.48
CA ASP A 11 2.84 20.83 -31.19
C ASP A 11 4.25 20.35 -30.78
N PRO A 12 5.29 21.19 -30.80
CA PRO A 12 6.67 20.77 -30.57
C PRO A 12 7.00 20.75 -29.07
N GLY A 13 6.14 20.12 -28.26
CA GLY A 13 6.24 20.21 -26.80
C GLY A 13 5.76 19.01 -25.99
N SER A 14 5.27 17.93 -26.63
CA SER A 14 4.83 16.73 -25.88
C SER A 14 5.81 15.58 -26.07
N SER A 15 6.99 15.72 -25.47
CA SER A 15 7.85 14.58 -25.17
C SER A 15 7.20 13.77 -24.06
N ILE A 16 6.20 12.95 -24.38
CA ILE A 16 5.89 11.81 -23.52
C ILE A 16 6.98 10.77 -23.83
N PRO A 17 7.90 10.46 -22.90
CA PRO A 17 8.88 9.42 -23.15
C PRO A 17 8.14 8.08 -23.31
N LEU A 18 8.26 7.49 -24.49
CA LEU A 18 7.58 6.25 -24.91
C LEU A 18 8.07 4.98 -24.18
N HIS A 19 8.85 5.12 -23.11
CA HIS A 19 9.58 4.03 -22.48
C HIS A 19 9.90 4.25 -20.99
N ALA A 20 9.05 4.96 -20.25
CA ALA A 20 9.00 4.68 -18.81
C ALA A 20 8.25 3.35 -18.66
N PRO A 21 8.86 2.26 -18.13
CA PRO A 21 8.03 1.19 -17.62
C PRO A 21 7.12 1.87 -16.61
N LEU A 22 5.80 1.70 -16.78
CA LEU A 22 4.89 1.95 -15.68
C LEU A 22 5.38 1.02 -14.57
N ALA A 23 6.21 1.57 -13.68
CA ALA A 23 6.51 0.94 -12.42
C ALA A 23 5.16 0.92 -11.73
N PHE A 24 4.42 -0.16 -11.95
CA PHE A 24 3.32 -0.47 -11.11
C PHE A 24 3.91 -0.46 -9.69
N PRO A 25 3.44 0.37 -8.75
CA PRO A 25 3.89 0.33 -7.36
C PRO A 25 3.34 -0.94 -6.68
N ASP A 26 3.38 -2.06 -7.38
CA ASP A 26 2.50 -3.22 -7.23
C ASP A 26 2.76 -4.03 -5.96
N ARG A 27 3.70 -3.62 -5.13
CA ARG A 27 3.92 -4.18 -3.80
C ARG A 27 4.45 -3.07 -2.90
N ILE A 28 3.58 -2.49 -2.08
CA ILE A 28 4.05 -1.89 -0.83
C ILE A 28 4.83 -3.01 -0.11
N PRO A 29 6.09 -2.79 0.31
CA PRO A 29 6.84 -3.79 1.06
C PRO A 29 5.99 -4.31 2.22
N LEU A 30 5.87 -5.63 2.36
CA LEU A 30 5.03 -6.24 3.40
C LEU A 30 5.34 -5.67 4.80
N ALA A 31 6.62 -5.40 5.07
CA ALA A 31 7.08 -4.74 6.29
C ALA A 31 6.44 -3.36 6.51
N GLN A 32 6.35 -2.52 5.46
CA GLN A 32 5.72 -1.20 5.53
C GLN A 32 4.21 -1.32 5.76
N THR A 33 3.55 -2.31 5.15
CA THR A 33 2.12 -2.57 5.41
C THR A 33 1.88 -3.03 6.86
N ILE A 34 2.80 -3.82 7.44
CA ILE A 34 2.75 -4.23 8.84
C ILE A 34 2.97 -3.03 9.76
N ASP A 35 3.95 -2.17 9.47
CA ASP A 35 4.19 -0.92 10.21
C ASP A 35 2.95 -0.03 10.30
N GLU A 36 2.26 0.15 9.17
CA GLU A 36 1.05 0.96 9.10
C GLU A 36 -0.09 0.32 9.93
N ALA A 37 -0.25 -1.00 9.85
CA ALA A 37 -1.27 -1.72 10.62
C ALA A 37 -1.01 -1.64 12.15
N GLU A 38 0.24 -1.78 12.57
CA GLU A 38 0.64 -1.61 13.99
C GLU A 38 0.39 -0.17 14.45
N TYR A 39 0.78 0.82 13.64
CA TYR A 39 0.54 2.23 13.92
C TYR A 39 -0.95 2.56 14.08
N LEU A 40 -1.82 2.02 13.21
CA LEU A 40 -3.26 2.21 13.31
C LEU A 40 -3.84 1.51 14.55
N LEU A 41 -3.33 0.33 14.91
CA LEU A 41 -3.77 -0.42 16.09
C LEU A 41 -3.40 0.29 17.40
N ASP A 42 -2.24 0.94 17.43
CA ASP A 42 -1.76 1.71 18.59
C ASP A 42 -2.52 3.03 18.80
N GLN A 43 -3.17 3.57 17.76
CA GLN A 43 -4.05 4.73 17.89
C GLN A 43 -5.40 4.42 18.54
N LEU A 44 -5.81 3.15 18.55
CA LEU A 44 -7.07 2.79 19.19
C LEU A 44 -6.95 2.95 20.72
N PRO A 45 -7.94 3.55 21.40
CA PRO A 45 -7.91 3.69 22.86
C PRO A 45 -7.79 2.31 23.52
N PRO A 46 -7.13 2.18 24.68
CA PRO A 46 -7.02 0.90 25.37
C PRO A 46 -8.42 0.31 25.62
N PRO A 47 -8.58 -1.03 25.56
CA PRO A 47 -9.87 -1.65 25.77
C PRO A 47 -10.41 -1.31 27.17
N SER A 48 -11.65 -0.84 27.22
CA SER A 48 -12.39 -0.55 28.45
C SER A 48 -12.84 -1.85 29.14
N PRO A 49 -13.00 -1.88 30.47
CA PRO A 49 -13.63 -3.01 31.16
C PRO A 49 -15.02 -3.35 30.61
N ASP A 50 -15.75 -2.34 30.15
CA ASP A 50 -17.12 -2.48 29.61
C ASP A 50 -17.14 -2.88 28.13
N ASP A 51 -15.98 -2.94 27.46
CA ASP A 51 -15.92 -3.39 26.07
C ASP A 51 -16.31 -4.86 25.96
N ASP A 52 -16.89 -5.20 24.81
CA ASP A 52 -17.29 -6.56 24.50
C ASP A 52 -16.08 -7.52 24.54
N GLU A 53 -16.24 -8.67 25.20
CA GLU A 53 -15.15 -9.65 25.38
C GLU A 53 -14.62 -10.16 24.04
N LEU A 54 -15.47 -10.23 23.02
CA LEU A 54 -15.07 -10.57 21.66
C LEU A 54 -14.13 -9.51 21.08
N VAL A 55 -14.40 -8.23 21.30
CA VAL A 55 -13.59 -7.11 20.78
C VAL A 55 -12.21 -7.10 21.44
N LYS A 56 -12.15 -7.29 22.77
CA LYS A 56 -10.88 -7.42 23.50
C LYS A 56 -10.02 -8.57 22.96
N LYS A 57 -10.64 -9.74 22.76
CA LYS A 57 -9.97 -10.91 22.19
C LYS A 57 -9.49 -10.68 20.77
N LEU A 58 -10.33 -10.09 19.92
CA LEU A 58 -9.98 -9.82 18.53
C LEU A 58 -8.81 -8.83 18.42
N ARG A 59 -8.82 -7.77 19.25
CA ARG A 59 -7.72 -6.81 19.33
C ARG A 59 -6.40 -7.49 19.70
N GLN A 60 -6.42 -8.34 20.72
CA GLN A 60 -5.22 -9.07 21.14
C GLN A 60 -4.73 -10.01 20.03
N ARG A 61 -5.64 -10.75 19.37
CA ARG A 61 -5.29 -11.65 18.26
C ARG A 61 -4.72 -10.92 17.06
N LEU A 62 -5.24 -9.74 16.74
CA LEU A 62 -4.69 -8.91 15.67
C LEU A 62 -3.26 -8.48 15.99
N LYS A 63 -3.00 -8.05 17.24
CA LYS A 63 -1.65 -7.68 17.70
C LYS A 63 -0.66 -8.85 17.61
N ASP A 64 -1.07 -10.02 18.08
CA ASP A 64 -0.25 -11.24 18.02
C ASP A 64 0.08 -11.59 16.56
N LEU A 65 -0.92 -11.55 15.67
CA LEU A 65 -0.76 -11.84 14.25
C LEU A 65 0.23 -10.89 13.57
N LEU A 66 0.09 -9.57 13.78
CA LEU A 66 1.01 -8.57 13.21
C LEU A 66 2.44 -8.79 13.69
N THR A 67 2.62 -9.11 14.97
CA THR A 67 3.91 -9.45 15.57
C THR A 67 4.55 -10.67 14.90
N ASP A 68 3.76 -11.72 14.64
CA ASP A 68 4.26 -12.94 14.01
C ASP A 68 4.56 -12.74 12.52
N LEU A 69 3.75 -11.95 11.82
CA LEU A 69 4.02 -11.53 10.44
C LEU A 69 5.32 -10.73 10.33
N ARG A 70 5.60 -9.83 11.28
CA ARG A 70 6.85 -9.07 11.34
C ARG A 70 8.07 -9.98 11.46
N LYS A 71 8.05 -10.93 12.41
CA LYS A 71 9.11 -11.94 12.56
C LYS A 71 9.31 -12.75 11.28
N GLY A 72 8.22 -13.15 10.63
CA GLY A 72 8.27 -13.91 9.38
C GLY A 72 8.84 -13.10 8.22
N ALA A 73 8.49 -11.81 8.12
CA ALA A 73 8.99 -10.91 7.08
C ALA A 73 10.49 -10.62 7.24
N GLU A 74 10.98 -10.44 8.47
CA GLU A 74 12.42 -10.23 8.75
C GLU A 74 13.29 -11.44 8.36
N GLY A 75 12.77 -12.66 8.44
CA GLY A 75 13.48 -13.88 8.06
C GLY A 75 13.67 -14.06 6.54
N VAL A 76 12.75 -13.54 5.72
CA VAL A 76 12.79 -13.67 4.25
C VAL A 76 13.77 -12.68 3.61
N ILE A 77 14.02 -11.53 4.24
CA ILE A 77 14.88 -10.46 3.68
C ILE A 77 16.38 -10.82 3.80
N ASN A 78 16.73 -11.77 4.68
CA ASN A 78 18.12 -12.21 4.93
C ASN A 78 18.48 -13.56 4.26
N SER A 79 17.69 -14.06 3.31
CA SER A 79 17.92 -15.33 2.59
C SER A 79 18.42 -15.13 1.16
#